data_AF-A0A9P3ZBU8-F1
#
_entry.id   AF-A0A9P3ZBU8-F1
#
_cell.length_a   1.000
_cell.length_b   1.000
_cell.length_c   1.000
_cell.angle_alpha   90.00
_cell.angle_beta   90.00
_cell.angle_gamma   90.00
#
_symmetry.space_group_name_H-M   'P 1'
#
loop_
_entity.id
_entity.type
_entity.pdbx_description
1 polymer ?
#
loop_
_entity_poly.entity_id
_entity_poly.type
_entity_poly.pdbx_seq_one_letter_code
_entity_poly.pdbx_strand_id
1 'polypeptide(L)'
;MAEKLQRELSNRHIQLIAIGGAIGTGLFLGAGQTIALTGPSILLTYIIIGFMLFMFMRGLGEIIIQNTEFKSFADVTNTYIGPFAGFVTGWTYWFCWIITGMAEVTAVAKYVSFWFPEIPNWISALFCVLLLMSFNLLSARLFGELEFWFSIIKIATIIGLIVVGFVMILFAFKTQFGHASFTNLYEHGIFAKGASGFFMSFQMALFSFVGIEMIGVTAGETKDPVKTIPKAINSVPIRILIFYVGALAVIMSIIPWQQVDPDNSPFVKLFALIGIPFAAGLINFVVLTAAASSCNSGIFSNSRMLFGLSSQQQAPPNFSKTNKYGVPHVAIFASSALLLVAALLNYIFPDATKVFTYVTTISTVLFLVVWGLIIIAYINYSRKNPDLHKNATYKLLGGKYMGYLIFVFFIFVFGLLFINVDTRRAIYFIPIWFILLAFMYLRYKRIAAKSNK
;
A
#
# COMPACT_ATOMS: atom_id res chain seq x y z
N MET A 1 -20.18 -13.71 -23.56
CA MET A 1 -20.53 -12.60 -22.64
C MET A 1 -19.59 -12.68 -21.45
N ALA A 2 -18.89 -11.61 -21.07
CA ALA A 2 -18.10 -11.62 -19.85
C ALA A 2 -19.05 -11.72 -18.63
N GLU A 3 -18.78 -12.65 -17.72
CA GLU A 3 -19.52 -12.76 -16.46
C GLU A 3 -19.40 -11.45 -15.67
N LYS A 4 -20.48 -10.94 -15.08
CA LYS A 4 -20.40 -9.71 -14.27
C LYS A 4 -19.97 -10.07 -12.85
N LEU A 5 -18.98 -9.34 -12.31
CA LEU A 5 -18.62 -9.43 -10.89
C LEU A 5 -19.84 -9.07 -10.02
N GLN A 6 -20.08 -9.84 -8.96
CA GLN A 6 -21.16 -9.57 -8.01
C GLN A 6 -20.76 -8.43 -7.07
N ARG A 7 -21.65 -7.44 -6.89
CA ARG A 7 -21.45 -6.30 -5.97
C ARG A 7 -21.76 -6.68 -4.52
N GLU A 8 -20.88 -7.50 -3.92
CA GLU A 8 -21.08 -8.04 -2.56
C GLU A 8 -20.52 -7.13 -1.44
N LEU A 9 -19.68 -6.14 -1.76
CA LEU A 9 -19.08 -5.25 -0.77
C LEU A 9 -20.06 -4.17 -0.29
N SER A 10 -20.14 -4.01 1.04
CA SER A 10 -20.95 -2.99 1.68
C SER A 10 -20.16 -1.68 1.85
N ASN A 11 -20.85 -0.56 2.07
CA ASN A 11 -20.20 0.74 2.33
C ASN A 11 -19.24 0.70 3.54
N ARG A 12 -19.53 -0.13 4.55
CA ARG A 12 -18.61 -0.34 5.69
C ARG A 12 -17.35 -1.09 5.27
N HIS A 13 -17.47 -2.10 4.40
CA HIS A 13 -16.32 -2.85 3.88
C HIS A 13 -15.43 -1.92 3.07
N ILE A 14 -16.00 -1.13 2.17
CA ILE A 14 -15.24 -0.18 1.33
C ILE A 14 -14.51 0.86 2.19
N GLN A 15 -15.19 1.43 3.20
CA GLN A 15 -14.56 2.37 4.11
C GLN A 15 -13.41 1.72 4.90
N LEU A 16 -13.58 0.49 5.39
CA LEU A 16 -12.55 -0.21 6.16
C LEU A 16 -11.41 -0.76 5.33
N ILE A 17 -11.66 -1.25 4.12
CA ILE A 17 -10.61 -1.55 3.13
C ILE A 17 -9.79 -0.28 2.87
N ALA A 18 -10.45 0.87 2.73
CA ALA A 18 -9.78 2.15 2.58
C ALA A 18 -9.03 2.61 3.84
N ILE A 19 -9.40 2.16 5.05
CA ILE A 19 -8.67 2.49 6.29
C ILE A 19 -7.51 1.52 6.49
N GLY A 20 -7.81 0.22 6.53
CA GLY A 20 -6.86 -0.84 6.86
C GLY A 20 -5.90 -1.16 5.73
N GLY A 21 -6.31 -1.02 4.46
CA GLY A 21 -5.42 -1.26 3.31
C GLY A 21 -4.25 -0.29 3.26
N ALA A 22 -4.42 0.92 3.79
CA ALA A 22 -3.36 1.93 3.92
C ALA A 22 -2.57 1.83 5.24
N ILE A 23 -2.85 0.82 6.08
CA ILE A 23 -2.12 0.55 7.33
C ILE A 23 -1.56 -0.87 7.22
N GLY A 24 -0.38 -0.97 6.64
CA GLY A 24 0.33 -2.23 6.38
C GLY A 24 1.63 -2.37 7.18
N THR A 25 2.47 -3.31 6.75
CA THR A 25 3.77 -3.58 7.38
C THR A 25 4.75 -2.41 7.28
N GLY A 26 4.59 -1.51 6.31
CA GLY A 26 5.41 -0.30 6.22
C GLY A 26 5.44 0.52 7.51
N LEU A 27 4.28 0.70 8.15
CA LEU A 27 4.19 1.40 9.43
C LEU A 27 4.79 0.59 10.59
N PHE A 28 4.45 -0.69 10.70
CA PHE A 28 4.80 -1.46 11.90
C PHE A 28 6.20 -2.07 11.87
N LEU A 29 6.61 -2.64 10.74
CA LEU A 29 7.90 -3.27 10.52
C LEU A 29 8.93 -2.25 10.04
N GLY A 30 8.54 -1.40 9.08
CA GLY A 30 9.44 -0.40 8.47
C GLY A 30 9.80 0.78 9.39
N ALA A 31 9.00 1.06 10.43
CA ALA A 31 9.25 2.19 11.33
C ALA A 31 10.56 2.09 12.11
N GLY A 32 10.96 0.89 12.58
CA GLY A 32 12.22 0.74 13.33
C GLY A 32 13.42 1.18 12.51
N GLN A 33 13.57 0.59 11.33
CA GLN A 33 14.62 0.96 10.37
C GLN A 33 14.57 2.44 9.98
N THR A 34 13.38 2.96 9.67
CA THR A 34 13.25 4.34 9.21
C THR A 34 13.54 5.36 10.31
N ILE A 35 13.14 5.10 11.55
CA ILE A 35 13.51 5.94 12.70
C ILE A 35 15.03 5.90 12.90
N ALA A 36 15.65 4.72 12.88
CA ALA A 36 17.10 4.60 13.05
C ALA A 36 17.90 5.35 11.97
N LEU A 37 17.41 5.31 10.72
CA LEU A 37 18.05 5.96 9.57
C LEU A 37 17.87 7.49 9.56
N THR A 38 16.73 7.99 10.03
CA THR A 38 16.31 9.38 9.72
C THR A 38 15.99 10.22 10.95
N GLY A 39 15.88 9.57 12.11
CA GLY A 39 15.48 10.20 13.35
C GLY A 39 14.08 10.82 13.27
N PRO A 40 13.83 11.91 14.00
CA PRO A 40 12.51 12.56 14.07
C PRO A 40 12.04 13.17 12.73
N SER A 41 12.95 13.40 11.78
CA SER A 41 12.62 13.98 10.46
C SER A 41 11.61 13.14 9.66
N ILE A 42 11.47 11.85 9.98
CA ILE A 42 10.45 10.95 9.43
C ILE A 42 9.02 11.51 9.57
N LEU A 43 8.73 12.24 10.65
CA LEU A 43 7.40 12.82 10.88
C LEU A 43 7.05 13.83 9.79
N LEU A 44 8.02 14.68 9.43
CA LEU A 44 7.85 15.66 8.36
C LEU A 44 7.69 14.96 7.01
N THR A 45 8.44 13.89 6.76
CA THR A 45 8.30 13.08 5.54
C THR A 45 6.89 12.51 5.40
N TYR A 46 6.33 11.92 6.48
CA TYR A 46 4.96 11.42 6.48
C TYR A 46 3.92 12.52 6.22
N ILE A 47 4.12 13.73 6.77
CA ILE A 47 3.25 14.88 6.51
C ILE A 47 3.32 15.29 5.04
N ILE A 48 4.52 15.42 4.47
CA ILE A 48 4.73 15.85 3.07
C ILE A 48 4.15 14.81 2.11
N ILE A 49 4.55 13.54 2.23
CA ILE A 49 4.03 12.46 1.38
C ILE A 49 2.53 12.35 1.56
N GLY A 50 2.05 12.37 2.80
CA GLY A 50 0.64 12.25 3.10
C GLY A 50 -0.22 13.36 2.49
N PHE A 51 0.27 14.60 2.53
CA PHE A 51 -0.37 15.73 1.86
C PHE A 51 -0.42 15.52 0.34
N MET A 52 0.71 15.16 -0.28
CA MET A 52 0.80 14.94 -1.72
C MET A 52 -0.09 13.78 -2.18
N LEU A 53 -0.13 12.68 -1.43
CA LEU A 53 -0.98 11.54 -1.72
C LEU A 53 -2.45 11.82 -1.45
N PHE A 54 -2.80 12.63 -0.45
CA PHE A 54 -4.17 13.10 -0.28
C PHE A 54 -4.63 13.91 -1.51
N MET A 55 -3.79 14.82 -2.00
CA MET A 55 -4.11 15.59 -3.22
C MET A 55 -4.19 14.68 -4.45
N PHE A 56 -3.28 13.72 -4.61
CA PHE A 56 -3.37 12.68 -5.63
C PHE A 56 -4.71 11.94 -5.58
N MET A 57 -5.13 11.49 -4.39
CA MET A 57 -6.40 10.81 -4.20
C MET A 57 -7.60 11.70 -4.51
N ARG A 58 -7.54 12.99 -4.18
CA ARG A 58 -8.59 13.95 -4.57
C ARG A 58 -8.75 14.05 -6.09
N GLY A 59 -7.63 14.10 -6.83
CA GLY A 59 -7.64 14.10 -8.30
C GLY A 59 -8.20 12.80 -8.87
N LEU A 60 -7.78 11.65 -8.33
CA LEU A 60 -8.33 10.34 -8.69
C LEU A 60 -9.85 10.27 -8.44
N GLY A 61 -10.28 10.69 -7.25
CA GLY A 61 -11.69 10.70 -6.85
C GLY A 61 -12.55 11.59 -7.75
N GLU A 62 -12.04 12.77 -8.14
CA GLU A 62 -12.72 13.66 -9.07
C GLU A 62 -13.03 12.95 -10.41
N ILE A 63 -12.04 12.32 -11.04
CA ILE A 63 -12.25 11.66 -12.36
C ILE A 63 -13.22 10.48 -12.25
N ILE A 64 -13.06 9.66 -11.21
CA ILE A 64 -13.87 8.45 -11.02
C ILE A 64 -15.34 8.80 -10.76
N ILE A 65 -15.61 9.86 -10.00
CA ILE A 65 -16.98 10.28 -9.70
C ILE A 65 -17.65 10.88 -10.93
N GLN A 66 -16.87 11.54 -11.81
CA GLN A 66 -17.38 12.14 -13.04
C GLN A 66 -17.78 11.10 -14.08
N ASN A 67 -17.14 9.94 -14.08
CA ASN A 67 -17.55 8.82 -14.91
C ASN A 67 -17.50 7.51 -14.12
N THR A 68 -18.65 7.15 -13.56
CA THR A 68 -18.86 5.93 -12.77
C THR A 68 -18.81 4.64 -13.60
N GLU A 69 -18.73 4.73 -14.93
CA GLU A 69 -18.51 3.56 -15.80
C GLU A 69 -17.06 3.07 -15.75
N PHE A 70 -16.12 3.89 -15.25
CA PHE A 70 -14.76 3.44 -14.99
C PHE A 70 -14.75 2.36 -13.91
N LYS A 71 -14.26 1.18 -14.27
CA LYS A 71 -14.15 0.02 -13.38
C LYS A 71 -12.80 -0.02 -12.68
N SER A 72 -11.80 0.65 -13.25
CA SER A 72 -10.48 0.81 -12.67
C SER A 72 -9.80 2.09 -13.19
N PHE A 73 -8.71 2.51 -12.54
CA PHE A 73 -7.87 3.58 -13.05
C PHE A 73 -7.10 3.19 -14.33
N ALA A 74 -7.04 1.90 -14.69
CA ALA A 74 -6.54 1.48 -16.01
C ALA A 74 -7.48 1.98 -17.12
N ASP A 75 -8.79 2.05 -16.86
CA ASP A 75 -9.76 2.63 -17.79
C ASP A 75 -9.54 4.14 -17.91
N VAL A 76 -9.30 4.82 -16.79
CA VAL A 76 -9.01 6.26 -16.74
C VAL A 76 -7.78 6.59 -17.58
N THR A 77 -6.68 5.86 -17.40
CA THR A 77 -5.44 6.08 -18.18
C THR A 77 -5.61 5.70 -19.66
N ASN A 78 -6.39 4.64 -19.96
CA ASN A 78 -6.78 4.30 -21.33
C ASN A 78 -7.51 5.46 -22.01
N THR A 79 -8.54 6.01 -21.36
CA THR A 79 -9.37 7.09 -21.91
C THR A 79 -8.62 8.42 -22.08
N TYR A 80 -7.85 8.86 -21.08
CA TYR A 80 -7.26 10.20 -21.09
C TYR A 80 -5.84 10.27 -21.65
N ILE A 81 -5.12 9.15 -21.72
CA ILE A 81 -3.75 9.08 -22.27
C ILE A 81 -3.73 8.22 -23.54
N GLY A 82 -4.27 7.01 -23.48
CA GLY A 82 -4.42 6.12 -24.63
C GLY A 82 -4.28 4.63 -24.28
N PRO A 83 -4.55 3.72 -25.24
CA PRO A 83 -4.62 2.28 -24.98
C PRO A 83 -3.34 1.68 -24.40
N PHE A 84 -2.17 2.15 -24.83
CA PHE A 84 -0.89 1.70 -24.28
C PHE A 84 -0.74 2.06 -22.79
N ALA A 85 -1.13 3.28 -22.41
CA ALA A 85 -1.05 3.71 -21.01
C ALA A 85 -2.02 2.92 -20.13
N GLY A 86 -3.23 2.63 -20.62
CA GLY A 86 -4.17 1.73 -19.94
C GLY A 86 -3.59 0.33 -19.70
N PHE A 87 -3.00 -0.25 -20.75
CA PHE A 87 -2.34 -1.56 -20.69
C PHE A 87 -1.18 -1.59 -19.68
N VAL A 88 -0.27 -0.60 -19.75
CA VAL A 88 0.87 -0.47 -18.84
C VAL A 88 0.39 -0.28 -17.41
N THR A 89 -0.61 0.58 -17.20
CA THR A 89 -1.18 0.84 -15.88
C THR A 89 -1.76 -0.43 -15.25
N GLY A 90 -2.58 -1.18 -15.99
CA GLY A 90 -3.22 -2.37 -15.46
C GLY A 90 -2.23 -3.49 -15.15
N TRP A 91 -1.33 -3.82 -16.08
CA TRP A 91 -0.34 -4.88 -15.84
C TRP A 91 0.68 -4.49 -14.77
N THR A 92 1.15 -3.24 -14.77
CA THR A 92 2.10 -2.76 -13.77
C THR A 92 1.46 -2.78 -12.39
N TYR A 93 0.21 -2.33 -12.25
CA TYR A 93 -0.49 -2.39 -10.95
C TYR A 93 -0.67 -3.82 -10.44
N TRP A 94 -1.04 -4.75 -11.32
CA TRP A 94 -1.12 -6.17 -10.98
C TRP A 94 0.25 -6.68 -10.49
N PHE A 95 1.32 -6.33 -11.19
CA PHE A 95 2.66 -6.73 -10.78
C PHE A 95 3.10 -6.06 -9.46
N CYS A 96 2.76 -4.79 -9.23
CA CYS A 96 3.01 -4.10 -7.97
C CYS A 96 2.50 -4.89 -6.77
N TRP A 97 1.24 -5.33 -6.83
CA TRP A 97 0.60 -6.07 -5.73
C TRP A 97 1.14 -7.48 -5.57
N ILE A 98 1.62 -8.12 -6.64
CA ILE A 98 2.40 -9.34 -6.51
C ILE A 98 3.65 -9.07 -5.68
N ILE A 99 4.47 -8.09 -6.08
CA ILE A 99 5.72 -7.75 -5.38
C ILE A 99 5.44 -7.32 -3.92
N THR A 100 4.48 -6.42 -3.68
CA THR A 100 4.08 -6.03 -2.31
C THR A 100 3.65 -7.25 -1.50
N GLY A 101 2.80 -8.11 -2.07
CA GLY A 101 2.36 -9.32 -1.38
C GLY A 101 3.52 -10.25 -0.99
N MET A 102 4.62 -10.29 -1.75
CA MET A 102 5.83 -11.02 -1.35
C MET A 102 6.45 -10.46 -0.06
N ALA A 103 6.52 -9.13 0.07
CA ALA A 103 7.01 -8.47 1.27
C ALA A 103 6.09 -8.74 2.47
N GLU A 104 4.77 -8.71 2.27
CA GLU A 104 3.79 -8.96 3.32
C GLU A 104 3.85 -10.40 3.83
N VAL A 105 3.96 -11.38 2.93
CA VAL A 105 4.10 -12.81 3.29
C VAL A 105 5.40 -13.06 4.05
N THR A 106 6.48 -12.39 3.66
CA THR A 106 7.77 -12.42 4.38
C THR A 106 7.63 -11.87 5.80
N ALA A 107 6.89 -10.76 5.96
CA ALA A 107 6.60 -10.19 7.26
C ALA A 107 5.75 -11.13 8.13
N VAL A 108 4.70 -11.75 7.56
CA VAL A 108 3.90 -12.77 8.27
C VAL A 108 4.80 -13.89 8.80
N ALA A 109 5.71 -14.42 7.97
CA ALA A 109 6.63 -15.47 8.40
C ALA A 109 7.51 -15.02 9.59
N LYS A 110 8.10 -13.82 9.51
CA LYS A 110 8.90 -13.23 10.61
C LYS A 110 8.08 -13.04 11.91
N TYR A 111 6.81 -12.69 11.81
CA TYR A 111 5.97 -12.51 12.99
C TYR A 111 5.45 -13.83 13.56
N VAL A 112 5.25 -14.87 12.74
CA VAL A 112 4.91 -16.22 13.23
C VAL A 112 6.07 -16.83 14.02
N SER A 113 7.32 -16.59 13.59
CA SER A 113 8.52 -17.13 14.28
C SER A 113 8.69 -16.60 15.70
N PHE A 114 7.99 -15.52 16.09
CA PHE A 114 7.96 -15.04 17.47
C PHE A 114 7.39 -16.08 18.45
N TRP A 115 6.30 -16.78 18.05
CA TRP A 115 5.70 -17.84 18.88
C TRP A 115 6.20 -19.22 18.51
N PHE A 116 6.52 -19.44 17.23
CA PHE A 116 6.90 -20.74 16.70
C PHE A 116 8.23 -20.66 15.95
N PRO A 117 9.36 -20.41 16.66
CA PRO A 117 10.67 -20.23 16.04
C PRO A 117 11.17 -21.49 15.32
N GLU A 118 10.69 -22.66 15.74
CA GLU A 118 11.02 -23.96 15.12
C GLU A 118 10.36 -24.17 13.75
N ILE A 119 9.33 -23.39 13.40
CA ILE A 119 8.67 -23.48 12.10
C ILE A 119 9.49 -22.68 11.07
N PRO A 120 10.01 -23.33 10.01
CA PRO A 120 10.72 -22.60 8.96
C PRO A 120 9.85 -21.51 8.33
N ASN A 121 10.43 -20.32 8.13
CA ASN A 121 9.72 -19.14 7.59
C ASN A 121 8.97 -19.42 6.28
N TRP A 122 9.52 -20.26 5.39
CA TRP A 122 8.88 -20.59 4.12
C TRP A 122 7.56 -21.38 4.30
N ILE A 123 7.43 -22.19 5.37
CA ILE A 123 6.20 -22.93 5.69
C ILE A 123 5.12 -21.96 6.15
N SER A 124 5.47 -21.05 7.06
CA SER A 124 4.56 -20.00 7.54
C SER A 124 4.08 -19.10 6.39
N ALA A 125 5.00 -18.74 5.49
CA ALA A 125 4.69 -18.00 4.26
C ALA A 125 3.73 -18.76 3.34
N LEU A 126 4.02 -20.02 3.03
CA LEU A 126 3.19 -20.89 2.19
C LEU A 126 1.78 -21.04 2.78
N PHE A 127 1.68 -21.35 4.07
CA PHE A 127 0.41 -21.51 4.76
C PHE A 127 -0.43 -20.22 4.70
N CYS A 128 0.19 -19.06 4.93
CA CYS A 128 -0.48 -17.77 4.82
C CYS A 128 -1.09 -17.54 3.43
N VAL A 129 -0.29 -17.74 2.36
CA VAL A 129 -0.77 -17.56 0.99
C VAL A 129 -1.93 -18.50 0.69
N LEU A 130 -1.83 -19.79 1.04
CA LEU A 130 -2.89 -20.77 0.80
C LEU A 130 -4.17 -20.46 1.57
N LEU A 131 -4.05 -19.99 2.81
CA LEU A 131 -5.19 -19.60 3.64
C LEU A 131 -5.93 -18.39 3.04
N LEU A 132 -5.19 -17.32 2.72
CA LEU A 132 -5.77 -16.11 2.14
C LEU A 132 -6.34 -16.37 0.74
N MET A 133 -5.66 -17.17 -0.07
CA MET A 133 -6.15 -17.62 -1.37
C MET A 133 -7.49 -18.36 -1.21
N SER A 134 -7.60 -19.27 -0.25
CA SER A 134 -8.83 -20.03 0.01
C SER A 134 -9.99 -19.11 0.37
N PHE A 135 -9.76 -18.12 1.23
CA PHE A 135 -10.80 -17.13 1.57
C PHE A 135 -11.26 -16.31 0.36
N ASN A 136 -10.31 -15.87 -0.48
CA ASN A 136 -10.62 -15.11 -1.68
C ASN A 136 -11.39 -15.93 -2.72
N LEU A 137 -11.20 -17.26 -2.76
CA LEU A 137 -11.93 -18.15 -3.68
C LEU A 137 -13.38 -18.39 -3.25
N LEU A 138 -13.70 -18.29 -1.95
CA LEU A 138 -15.02 -18.62 -1.41
C LEU A 138 -16.05 -17.51 -1.63
N SER A 139 -15.72 -16.24 -1.37
CA SER A 139 -16.61 -15.09 -1.63
C SER A 139 -15.89 -13.75 -1.43
N ALA A 140 -16.29 -12.73 -2.20
CA ALA A 140 -15.82 -11.36 -2.02
C ALA A 140 -16.33 -10.75 -0.70
N ARG A 141 -17.47 -11.22 -0.18
CA ARG A 141 -17.97 -10.86 1.15
C ARG A 141 -17.04 -11.34 2.27
N LEU A 142 -16.53 -12.58 2.18
CA LEU A 142 -15.62 -13.12 3.20
C LEU A 142 -14.33 -12.30 3.28
N PHE A 143 -13.78 -11.91 2.12
CA PHE A 143 -12.70 -10.94 2.04
C PHE A 143 -13.04 -9.63 2.80
N GLY A 144 -14.21 -9.04 2.54
CA GLY A 144 -14.62 -7.79 3.18
C GLY A 144 -14.83 -7.89 4.70
N GLU A 145 -15.31 -9.03 5.21
CA GLU A 145 -15.45 -9.28 6.65
C GLU A 145 -14.09 -9.50 7.32
N LEU A 146 -13.15 -10.20 6.69
CA LEU A 146 -11.79 -10.34 7.21
C LEU A 146 -11.09 -8.98 7.31
N GLU A 147 -11.17 -8.17 6.26
CA GLU A 147 -10.62 -6.81 6.26
C GLU A 147 -11.28 -5.92 7.32
N PHE A 148 -12.59 -6.08 7.54
CA PHE A 148 -13.30 -5.37 8.60
C PHE A 148 -12.66 -5.64 9.97
N TRP A 149 -12.47 -6.91 10.33
CA TRP A 149 -11.90 -7.30 11.62
C TRP A 149 -10.41 -6.93 11.73
N PHE A 150 -9.61 -7.20 10.69
CA PHE A 150 -8.20 -6.81 10.68
C PHE A 150 -8.00 -5.30 10.82
N SER A 151 -8.84 -4.50 10.17
CA SER A 151 -8.80 -3.04 10.29
C SER A 151 -9.12 -2.56 11.70
N ILE A 152 -10.13 -3.14 12.35
CA ILE A 152 -10.52 -2.77 13.72
C ILE A 152 -9.38 -3.06 14.70
N ILE A 153 -8.77 -4.25 14.62
CA ILE A 153 -7.65 -4.65 15.48
C ILE A 153 -6.49 -3.64 15.35
N LYS A 154 -6.12 -3.28 14.11
CA LYS A 154 -5.08 -2.28 13.83
C LYS A 154 -5.39 -0.92 14.45
N ILE A 155 -6.57 -0.38 14.15
CA ILE A 155 -6.97 0.97 14.59
C ILE A 155 -7.04 1.05 16.11
N ALA A 156 -7.69 0.07 16.74
CA ALA A 156 -7.82 0.01 18.21
C ALA A 156 -6.44 -0.04 18.88
N THR A 157 -5.52 -0.82 18.32
CA THR A 157 -4.16 -0.94 18.85
C THR A 157 -3.38 0.38 18.74
N ILE A 158 -3.44 1.06 17.59
CA ILE A 158 -2.72 2.33 17.41
C ILE A 158 -3.30 3.40 18.33
N ILE A 159 -4.63 3.49 18.45
CA ILE A 159 -5.27 4.44 19.37
C ILE A 159 -4.87 4.13 20.82
N GLY A 160 -4.94 2.86 21.22
CA GLY A 160 -4.51 2.43 22.56
C GLY A 160 -3.06 2.78 22.85
N LEU A 161 -2.16 2.56 21.88
CA LEU A 161 -0.75 2.94 21.97
C LEU A 161 -0.59 4.44 22.21
N ILE A 162 -1.26 5.26 21.40
CA ILE A 162 -1.16 6.72 21.51
C ILE A 162 -1.67 7.18 22.88
N VAL A 163 -2.79 6.65 23.35
CA VAL A 163 -3.35 7.00 24.67
C VAL A 163 -2.40 6.62 25.79
N VAL A 164 -1.92 5.37 25.80
CA VAL A 164 -1.01 4.89 26.84
C VAL A 164 0.30 5.66 26.82
N GLY A 165 0.87 5.89 25.63
CA GLY A 165 2.10 6.63 25.52
C GLY A 165 1.95 8.11 25.90
N PHE A 166 0.81 8.74 25.61
CA PHE A 166 0.52 10.08 26.09
C PHE A 166 0.43 10.13 27.63
N VAL A 167 -0.21 9.14 28.26
CA VAL A 167 -0.22 8.99 29.72
C VAL A 167 1.21 8.85 30.27
N MET A 168 2.06 8.03 29.66
CA MET A 168 3.47 7.89 30.07
C MET A 168 4.22 9.23 30.00
N ILE A 169 3.99 10.01 28.94
CA ILE A 169 4.63 11.33 28.77
C ILE A 169 4.12 12.32 29.82
N LEU A 170 2.80 12.37 30.08
CA LEU A 170 2.21 13.28 31.07
C LEU A 170 2.73 13.04 32.49
N PHE A 171 2.95 11.78 32.86
CA PHE A 171 3.47 11.40 34.18
C PHE A 171 5.00 11.29 34.23
N ALA A 172 5.70 11.69 33.16
CA ALA A 172 7.14 11.54 33.02
C ALA A 172 7.63 10.13 33.41
N PHE A 173 6.95 9.11 32.91
CA PHE A 173 7.18 7.71 33.31
C PHE A 173 8.64 7.31 33.05
N LYS A 174 9.29 6.73 34.06
CA LYS A 174 10.69 6.31 33.96
C LYS A 174 10.78 4.99 33.21
N THR A 175 11.47 4.99 32.08
CA THR A 175 11.82 3.79 31.31
C THR A 175 13.31 3.47 31.46
N GLN A 176 13.74 2.32 30.93
CA GLN A 176 15.17 1.99 30.81
C GLN A 176 15.96 2.96 29.90
N PHE A 177 15.27 3.78 29.11
CA PHE A 177 15.88 4.76 28.20
C PHE A 177 15.82 6.20 28.72
N GLY A 178 15.36 6.40 29.97
CA GLY A 178 15.11 7.71 30.56
C GLY A 178 13.62 8.00 30.75
N HIS A 179 13.28 9.25 31.04
CA HIS A 179 11.90 9.67 31.24
C HIS A 179 11.18 9.86 29.90
N ALA A 180 9.95 9.36 29.81
CA ALA A 180 9.06 9.66 28.69
C ALA A 180 8.76 11.16 28.66
N SER A 181 9.10 11.82 27.56
CA SER A 181 8.98 13.26 27.39
C SER A 181 9.01 13.64 25.92
N PHE A 182 8.24 14.66 25.52
CA PHE A 182 8.33 15.23 24.17
C PHE A 182 9.73 15.79 23.87
N THR A 183 10.53 16.11 24.88
CA THR A 183 11.93 16.55 24.69
C THR A 183 12.76 15.52 23.93
N ASN A 184 12.53 14.22 24.16
CA ASN A 184 13.22 13.13 23.46
C ASN A 184 13.04 13.21 21.93
N LEU A 185 11.98 13.87 21.45
CA LEU A 185 11.71 14.06 20.03
C LEU A 185 12.61 15.13 19.39
N TYR A 186 12.94 16.21 20.10
CA TYR A 186 13.58 17.38 19.49
C TYR A 186 14.88 17.82 20.16
N GLU A 187 15.28 17.20 21.27
CA GLU A 187 16.51 17.53 22.02
C GLU A 187 17.76 17.47 21.13
N HIS A 188 17.81 16.52 20.20
CA HIS A 188 18.91 16.39 19.24
C HIS A 188 18.62 17.02 17.86
N GLY A 189 17.58 17.85 17.79
CA GLY A 189 17.07 18.44 16.56
C GLY A 189 16.23 17.48 15.71
N ILE A 190 15.29 18.04 14.94
CA ILE A 190 14.40 17.24 14.08
C ILE A 190 15.20 16.58 12.93
N PHE A 191 16.21 17.27 12.40
CA PHE A 191 17.11 16.78 11.35
C PHE A 191 18.41 16.20 11.94
N ALA A 192 18.33 15.38 12.98
CA ALA A 192 19.49 14.82 13.67
C ALA A 192 20.42 13.98 12.76
N LYS A 193 19.90 13.41 11.67
CA LYS A 193 20.65 12.67 10.63
C LYS A 193 20.93 13.51 9.38
N GLY A 194 20.78 14.83 9.48
CA GLY A 194 20.95 15.79 8.39
C GLY A 194 19.91 15.63 7.26
N ALA A 195 20.12 16.36 6.18
CA ALA A 195 19.26 16.31 5.00
C ALA A 195 19.28 14.93 4.32
N SER A 196 20.42 14.24 4.37
CA SER A 196 20.57 12.88 3.81
C SER A 196 19.61 11.89 4.47
N GLY A 197 19.56 11.84 5.81
CA GLY A 197 18.62 10.99 6.54
C GLY A 197 17.17 11.34 6.20
N PHE A 198 16.82 12.62 6.19
CA PHE A 198 15.49 13.07 5.79
C PHE A 198 15.10 12.55 4.40
N PHE A 199 15.94 12.71 3.38
CA PHE A 199 15.64 12.21 2.03
C PHE A 199 15.58 10.68 1.95
N MET A 200 16.37 9.96 2.75
CA MET A 200 16.31 8.49 2.80
C MET A 200 14.98 7.95 3.34
N SER A 201 14.26 8.71 4.20
CA SER A 201 12.96 8.26 4.72
C SER A 201 11.87 8.17 3.65
N PHE A 202 12.01 8.87 2.52
CA PHE A 202 10.94 8.97 1.53
C PHE A 202 10.58 7.62 0.91
N GLN A 203 11.55 6.72 0.72
CA GLN A 203 11.28 5.40 0.15
C GLN A 203 10.33 4.58 1.03
N MET A 204 10.70 4.37 2.29
CA MET A 204 9.92 3.53 3.21
C MET A 204 8.62 4.21 3.63
N ALA A 205 8.63 5.53 3.82
CA ALA A 205 7.42 6.29 4.10
C ALA A 205 6.43 6.23 2.93
N LEU A 206 6.89 6.35 1.68
CA LEU A 206 6.03 6.21 0.49
C LEU A 206 5.47 4.78 0.37
N PHE A 207 6.30 3.76 0.60
CA PHE A 207 5.85 2.37 0.63
C PHE A 207 4.73 2.16 1.65
N SER A 208 4.80 2.82 2.81
CA SER A 208 3.77 2.70 3.85
C SER A 208 2.40 3.24 3.43
N PHE A 209 2.33 4.09 2.41
CA PHE A 209 1.06 4.59 1.86
C PHE A 209 0.50 3.77 0.69
N VAL A 210 1.23 2.75 0.22
CA VAL A 210 0.72 1.82 -0.79
C VAL A 210 -0.59 1.22 -0.30
N GLY A 211 -1.58 1.13 -1.18
CA GLY A 211 -2.93 0.68 -0.84
C GLY A 211 -3.93 1.83 -0.68
N ILE A 212 -3.48 3.07 -0.53
CA ILE A 212 -4.37 4.24 -0.51
C ILE A 212 -5.21 4.34 -1.81
N GLU A 213 -4.63 3.94 -2.94
CA GLU A 213 -5.26 3.94 -4.26
C GLU A 213 -6.29 2.83 -4.45
N MET A 214 -6.40 1.86 -3.54
CA MET A 214 -7.44 0.82 -3.59
C MET A 214 -8.86 1.40 -3.55
N ILE A 215 -9.03 2.61 -3.00
CA ILE A 215 -10.30 3.35 -3.09
C ILE A 215 -10.72 3.51 -4.57
N GLY A 216 -9.76 3.69 -5.48
CA GLY A 216 -10.03 3.79 -6.91
C GLY A 216 -10.40 2.46 -7.57
N VAL A 217 -9.85 1.34 -7.10
CA VAL A 217 -10.21 -0.01 -7.60
C VAL A 217 -11.61 -0.40 -7.14
N THR A 218 -11.92 -0.12 -5.87
CA THR A 218 -13.21 -0.45 -5.26
C THR A 218 -14.35 0.47 -5.71
N ALA A 219 -14.03 1.56 -6.40
CA ALA A 219 -15.01 2.50 -6.95
C ALA A 219 -16.04 1.82 -7.88
N GLY A 220 -15.59 0.95 -8.79
CA GLY A 220 -16.47 0.25 -9.73
C GLY A 220 -17.45 -0.75 -9.07
N GLU A 221 -17.14 -1.17 -7.83
CA GLU A 221 -17.96 -2.07 -7.02
C GLU A 221 -18.78 -1.33 -5.95
N THR A 222 -18.60 -0.01 -5.81
CA THR A 222 -19.27 0.81 -4.80
C THR A 222 -20.71 1.11 -5.20
N LYS A 223 -21.67 0.92 -4.27
CA LYS A 223 -23.10 1.18 -4.52
C LYS A 223 -23.43 2.65 -4.78
N ASP A 224 -22.82 3.56 -4.00
CA ASP A 224 -22.95 5.01 -4.14
C ASP A 224 -21.54 5.63 -4.16
N PRO A 225 -20.86 5.63 -5.32
CA PRO A 225 -19.49 6.12 -5.44
C PRO A 225 -19.41 7.64 -5.20
N VAL A 226 -20.44 8.40 -5.58
CA VAL A 226 -20.50 9.86 -5.46
C VAL A 226 -20.44 10.31 -4.00
N LYS A 227 -21.03 9.55 -3.06
CA LYS A 227 -20.94 9.86 -1.63
C LYS A 227 -19.79 9.13 -0.92
N THR A 228 -19.56 7.88 -1.27
CA THR A 228 -18.65 7.01 -0.51
C THR A 228 -17.19 7.35 -0.77
N ILE A 229 -16.82 7.62 -2.04
CA ILE A 229 -15.43 7.90 -2.42
C ILE A 229 -14.93 9.21 -1.78
N PRO A 230 -15.65 10.36 -1.87
CA PRO A 230 -15.22 11.59 -1.21
C PRO A 230 -15.05 11.44 0.30
N LYS A 231 -15.96 10.71 0.96
CA LYS A 231 -15.88 10.47 2.40
C LYS A 231 -14.64 9.66 2.76
N ALA A 232 -14.34 8.62 1.98
CA ALA A 232 -13.14 7.80 2.19
C ALA A 232 -11.87 8.64 2.00
N ILE A 233 -11.76 9.40 0.89
CA ILE A 233 -10.58 10.24 0.61
C ILE A 233 -10.42 11.35 1.64
N ASN A 234 -11.49 12.07 2.01
CA ASN A 234 -11.42 13.17 2.97
C ASN A 234 -11.04 12.73 4.39
N SER A 235 -11.20 11.44 4.71
CA SER A 235 -10.74 10.89 5.97
C SER A 235 -9.27 10.46 5.96
N VAL A 236 -8.57 10.54 4.82
CA VAL A 236 -7.13 10.23 4.73
C VAL A 236 -6.31 11.13 5.65
N PRO A 237 -6.37 12.47 5.62
CA PRO A 237 -5.44 13.32 6.37
C PRO A 237 -5.44 13.04 7.88
N ILE A 238 -6.61 12.88 8.49
CA ILE A 238 -6.71 12.56 9.92
C ILE A 238 -6.08 11.20 10.26
N ARG A 239 -6.21 10.21 9.36
CA ARG A 239 -5.56 8.89 9.54
C ARG A 239 -4.04 9.01 9.44
N ILE A 240 -3.53 9.85 8.56
CA ILE A 240 -2.08 10.12 8.44
C ILE A 240 -1.56 10.75 9.72
N LEU A 241 -2.24 11.80 10.20
CA LEU A 241 -1.84 12.50 11.43
C LEU A 241 -1.89 11.59 12.66
N ILE A 242 -2.90 10.73 12.79
CA ILE A 242 -3.03 9.85 13.95
C ILE A 242 -2.08 8.65 13.83
N PHE A 243 -2.20 7.87 12.76
CA PHE A 243 -1.56 6.55 12.67
C PHE A 243 -0.07 6.61 12.34
N TYR A 244 0.35 7.60 11.55
CA TYR A 244 1.74 7.75 11.14
C TYR A 244 2.45 8.77 12.02
N VAL A 245 1.95 10.00 12.05
CA VAL A 245 2.65 11.08 12.75
C VAL A 245 2.51 10.92 14.27
N GLY A 246 1.28 10.78 14.76
CA GLY A 246 0.98 10.71 16.19
C GLY A 246 1.59 9.48 16.86
N ALA A 247 1.40 8.30 16.27
CA ALA A 247 1.97 7.07 16.80
C ALA A 247 3.51 7.11 16.88
N LEU A 248 4.19 7.56 15.82
CA LEU A 248 5.65 7.63 15.80
C LEU A 248 6.19 8.74 16.72
N ALA A 249 5.50 9.88 16.82
CA ALA A 249 5.87 10.95 17.74
C ALA A 249 5.78 10.48 19.20
N VAL A 250 4.72 9.76 19.56
CA VAL A 250 4.56 9.18 20.90
C VAL A 250 5.65 8.14 21.17
N ILE A 251 5.93 7.24 20.22
CA ILE A 251 7.00 6.25 20.33
C ILE A 251 8.35 6.93 20.59
N MET A 252 8.74 7.91 19.77
CA MET A 252 10.03 8.61 19.89
C MET A 252 10.12 9.51 21.13
N SER A 253 8.97 9.92 21.69
CA SER A 253 8.93 10.64 22.98
C SER A 253 9.18 9.71 24.17
N ILE A 254 8.98 8.40 24.01
CA ILE A 254 9.16 7.41 25.09
C ILE A 254 10.49 6.67 24.95
N ILE A 255 10.82 6.29 23.71
CA ILE A 255 12.06 5.65 23.34
C ILE A 255 12.82 6.64 22.46
N PRO A 256 13.89 7.29 22.98
CA PRO A 256 14.73 8.17 22.18
C PRO A 256 15.12 7.51 20.86
N TRP A 257 15.03 8.24 19.75
CA TRP A 257 15.15 7.68 18.41
C TRP A 257 16.48 6.93 18.17
N GLN A 258 17.54 7.27 18.91
CA GLN A 258 18.85 6.59 18.86
C GLN A 258 18.83 5.17 19.45
N GLN A 259 17.88 4.90 20.35
CA GLN A 259 17.73 3.63 21.06
C GLN A 259 16.67 2.72 20.41
N VAL A 260 16.06 3.18 19.32
CA VAL A 260 15.11 2.38 18.55
C VAL A 260 15.89 1.31 17.78
N ASP A 261 15.60 0.05 18.12
CA ASP A 261 16.15 -1.11 17.43
C ASP A 261 15.62 -1.16 15.98
N PRO A 262 16.50 -1.16 14.97
CA PRO A 262 16.08 -1.20 13.57
C PRO A 262 15.46 -2.54 13.16
N ASP A 263 15.78 -3.64 13.83
CA ASP A 263 15.35 -4.99 13.43
C ASP A 263 14.00 -5.40 14.03
N ASN A 264 13.55 -4.66 15.05
CA ASN A 264 12.32 -4.91 15.78
C ASN A 264 11.29 -3.79 15.58
N SER A 265 10.01 -4.14 15.71
CA SER A 265 8.94 -3.15 15.63
C SER A 265 8.95 -2.25 16.88
N PRO A 266 9.06 -0.92 16.75
CA PRO A 266 9.04 -0.02 17.90
C PRO A 266 7.67 -0.03 18.61
N PHE A 267 6.61 -0.41 17.90
CA PHE A 267 5.27 -0.62 18.47
C PHE A 267 5.29 -1.77 19.48
N VAL A 268 5.93 -2.89 19.16
CA VAL A 268 6.05 -4.05 20.07
C VAL A 268 6.89 -3.66 21.30
N LYS A 269 7.98 -2.91 21.09
CA LYS A 269 8.91 -2.53 22.16
C LYS A 269 8.26 -1.60 23.18
N LEU A 270 7.49 -0.61 22.73
CA LEU A 270 6.82 0.34 23.62
C LEU A 270 5.92 -0.37 24.63
N PHE A 271 5.13 -1.35 24.19
CA PHE A 271 4.24 -2.09 25.08
C PHE A 271 4.97 -3.01 26.05
N ALA A 272 6.13 -3.54 25.66
CA ALA A 272 6.99 -4.30 26.56
C ALA A 272 7.53 -3.44 27.73
N LEU A 273 7.70 -2.12 27.53
CA LEU A 273 8.19 -1.21 28.58
C LEU A 273 7.19 -0.99 29.72
N ILE A 274 5.89 -1.15 29.45
CA ILE A 274 4.82 -0.95 30.44
C ILE A 274 4.68 -2.18 31.36
N GLY A 275 5.45 -3.25 31.12
CA GLY A 275 5.48 -4.43 31.99
C GLY A 275 4.27 -5.35 31.84
N ILE A 276 3.47 -5.20 30.77
CA ILE A 276 2.33 -6.08 30.49
C ILE A 276 2.87 -7.39 29.87
N PRO A 277 2.79 -8.54 30.56
CA PRO A 277 3.52 -9.76 30.15
C PRO A 277 3.12 -10.31 28.78
N PHE A 278 1.87 -10.09 28.36
CA PHE A 278 1.35 -10.56 27.07
C PHE A 278 1.40 -9.49 25.96
N ALA A 279 1.81 -8.26 26.26
CA ALA A 279 1.64 -7.17 25.31
C ALA A 279 2.57 -7.26 24.10
N ALA A 280 3.78 -7.81 24.26
CA ALA A 280 4.64 -8.10 23.11
C ALA A 280 3.95 -9.07 22.13
N GLY A 281 3.35 -10.16 22.64
CA GLY A 281 2.57 -11.10 21.85
C GLY A 281 1.35 -10.45 21.21
N LEU A 282 0.58 -9.65 21.96
CA LEU A 282 -0.60 -8.95 21.41
C LEU A 282 -0.22 -8.05 20.23
N ILE A 283 0.82 -7.22 20.36
CA ILE A 283 1.24 -6.33 19.28
C ILE A 283 1.81 -7.13 18.12
N ASN A 284 2.60 -8.18 18.39
CA ASN A 284 3.07 -9.09 17.35
C ASN A 284 1.90 -9.68 16.54
N PHE A 285 0.80 -10.04 17.21
CA PHE A 285 -0.44 -10.48 16.55
C PHE A 285 -1.08 -9.38 15.71
N VAL A 286 -1.15 -8.15 16.23
CA VAL A 286 -1.65 -7.00 15.47
C VAL A 286 -0.84 -6.80 14.20
N VAL A 287 0.50 -6.84 14.27
CA VAL A 287 1.33 -6.66 13.08
C VAL A 287 1.18 -7.83 12.09
N LEU A 288 1.05 -9.06 12.59
CA LEU A 288 0.74 -10.22 11.75
C LEU A 288 -0.58 -10.01 11.00
N THR A 289 -1.65 -9.55 11.69
CA THR A 289 -2.93 -9.25 11.04
C THR A 289 -2.84 -8.08 10.05
N ALA A 290 -1.96 -7.11 10.30
CA ALA A 290 -1.70 -6.01 9.37
C ALA A 290 -1.08 -6.50 8.05
N ALA A 291 -0.07 -7.37 8.16
CA ALA A 291 0.59 -7.99 7.01
C ALA A 291 -0.37 -8.90 6.22
N ALA A 292 -1.13 -9.75 6.93
CA ALA A 292 -2.13 -10.62 6.32
C ALA A 292 -3.23 -9.82 5.58
N SER A 293 -3.71 -8.72 6.17
CA SER A 293 -4.69 -7.80 5.57
C SER A 293 -4.17 -7.14 4.28
N SER A 294 -2.93 -6.67 4.28
CA SER A 294 -2.31 -6.09 3.08
C SER A 294 -2.15 -7.14 1.96
N CYS A 295 -1.69 -8.35 2.30
CA CYS A 295 -1.58 -9.45 1.35
C CYS A 295 -2.95 -9.86 0.77
N ASN A 296 -3.96 -9.97 1.63
CA ASN A 296 -5.34 -10.28 1.25
C ASN A 296 -5.91 -9.23 0.28
N SER A 297 -5.69 -7.95 0.58
CA SER A 297 -6.04 -6.82 -0.29
C SER A 297 -5.33 -6.85 -1.65
N GLY A 298 -4.07 -7.29 -1.68
CA GLY A 298 -3.32 -7.52 -2.91
C GLY A 298 -3.89 -8.67 -3.75
N ILE A 299 -4.21 -9.82 -3.15
CA ILE A 299 -4.86 -10.95 -3.85
C ILE A 299 -6.19 -10.51 -4.47
N PHE A 300 -7.01 -9.80 -3.69
CA PHE A 300 -8.27 -9.24 -4.16
C PHE A 300 -8.04 -8.31 -5.36
N SER A 301 -7.20 -7.28 -5.20
CA SER A 301 -6.94 -6.27 -6.24
C SER A 301 -6.37 -6.89 -7.52
N ASN A 302 -5.43 -7.83 -7.40
CA ASN A 302 -4.83 -8.53 -8.52
C ASN A 302 -5.84 -9.31 -9.34
N SER A 303 -6.73 -10.02 -8.65
CA SER A 303 -7.73 -10.83 -9.32
C SER A 303 -8.70 -9.97 -10.16
N ARG A 304 -9.09 -8.79 -9.66
CA ARG A 304 -9.97 -7.84 -10.37
C ARG A 304 -9.24 -7.13 -11.51
N MET A 305 -8.00 -6.74 -11.29
CA MET A 305 -7.18 -6.10 -12.32
C MET A 305 -6.97 -7.03 -13.51
N LEU A 306 -6.60 -8.29 -13.24
CA LEU A 306 -6.37 -9.27 -14.29
C LEU A 306 -7.67 -9.69 -14.99
N PHE A 307 -8.77 -9.78 -14.26
CA PHE A 307 -10.12 -9.95 -14.82
C PHE A 307 -10.50 -8.79 -15.76
N GLY A 308 -10.22 -7.54 -15.35
CA GLY A 308 -10.47 -6.34 -16.14
C GLY A 308 -9.66 -6.31 -17.44
N LEU A 309 -8.36 -6.58 -17.35
CA LEU A 309 -7.47 -6.71 -18.52
C LEU A 309 -7.96 -7.81 -19.48
N SER A 310 -8.34 -8.98 -18.96
CA SER A 310 -8.87 -10.08 -19.77
C SER A 310 -10.19 -9.72 -20.45
N SER A 311 -11.08 -9.01 -19.75
CA SER A 311 -12.36 -8.54 -20.29
C SER A 311 -12.18 -7.53 -21.43
N GLN A 312 -11.06 -6.80 -21.44
CA GLN A 312 -10.65 -5.89 -22.52
C GLN A 312 -9.78 -6.58 -23.58
N GLN A 313 -9.66 -7.91 -23.55
CA GLN A 313 -8.80 -8.71 -24.43
C GLN A 313 -7.30 -8.36 -24.32
N GLN A 314 -6.90 -7.69 -23.25
CA GLN A 314 -5.52 -7.30 -22.95
C GLN A 314 -4.77 -8.35 -22.11
N ALA A 315 -5.43 -9.46 -21.76
CA ALA A 315 -4.86 -10.62 -21.10
C ALA A 315 -5.53 -11.91 -21.63
N PRO A 316 -4.93 -13.10 -21.39
CA PRO A 316 -5.54 -14.38 -21.75
C PRO A 316 -6.99 -14.53 -21.26
N PRO A 317 -7.92 -15.02 -22.11
CA PRO A 317 -9.37 -15.02 -21.82
C PRO A 317 -9.76 -15.85 -20.60
N ASN A 318 -8.91 -16.79 -20.19
CA ASN A 318 -9.14 -17.62 -19.01
C ASN A 318 -9.18 -16.79 -17.72
N PHE A 319 -8.53 -15.62 -17.67
CA PHE A 319 -8.55 -14.76 -16.49
C PHE A 319 -9.89 -14.04 -16.26
N SER A 320 -10.75 -13.99 -17.28
CA SER A 320 -12.14 -13.52 -17.14
C SER A 320 -13.15 -14.60 -16.72
N LYS A 321 -12.70 -15.84 -16.45
CA LYS A 321 -13.60 -16.91 -15.96
C LYS A 321 -13.85 -16.74 -14.47
N THR A 322 -15.10 -16.76 -14.04
CA THR A 322 -15.48 -16.78 -12.63
C THR A 322 -15.91 -18.16 -12.16
N ASN A 323 -15.91 -18.40 -10.85
CA ASN A 323 -16.47 -19.60 -10.25
C ASN A 323 -17.97 -19.41 -9.95
N LYS A 324 -18.62 -20.42 -9.35
CA LYS A 324 -20.05 -20.35 -8.95
C LYS A 324 -20.41 -19.20 -7.99
N TYR A 325 -19.41 -18.58 -7.36
CA TYR A 325 -19.56 -17.44 -6.46
C TYR A 325 -19.24 -16.09 -7.14
N GLY A 326 -19.04 -16.07 -8.47
CA GLY A 326 -18.73 -14.84 -9.22
C GLY A 326 -17.31 -14.32 -8.99
N VAL A 327 -16.40 -15.16 -8.48
CA VAL A 327 -15.00 -14.81 -8.20
C VAL A 327 -14.07 -15.24 -9.34
N PRO A 328 -13.15 -14.39 -9.82
CA PRO A 328 -12.19 -14.71 -10.89
C PRO A 328 -11.09 -15.68 -10.42
N HIS A 329 -11.45 -16.95 -10.26
CA HIS A 329 -10.60 -17.99 -9.64
C HIS A 329 -9.29 -18.24 -10.40
N VAL A 330 -9.28 -18.23 -11.73
CA VAL A 330 -8.05 -18.42 -12.52
C VAL A 330 -7.04 -17.30 -12.25
N ALA A 331 -7.53 -16.06 -12.12
CA ALA A 331 -6.69 -14.92 -11.79
C ALA A 331 -6.12 -15.03 -10.37
N ILE A 332 -6.93 -15.48 -9.41
CA ILE A 332 -6.48 -15.74 -8.03
C ILE A 332 -5.38 -16.81 -8.01
N PHE A 333 -5.56 -17.94 -8.70
CA PHE A 333 -4.55 -19.00 -8.74
C PHE A 333 -3.25 -18.50 -9.38
N ALA A 334 -3.31 -17.81 -10.51
CA ALA A 334 -2.12 -17.31 -11.19
C ALA A 334 -1.37 -16.28 -10.34
N SER A 335 -2.09 -15.35 -9.71
CA SER A 335 -1.48 -14.37 -8.80
C SER A 335 -0.90 -15.01 -7.55
N SER A 336 -1.62 -15.95 -6.93
CA SER A 336 -1.15 -16.63 -5.72
C SER A 336 0.07 -17.52 -6.01
N ALA A 337 0.11 -18.18 -7.18
CA ALA A 337 1.27 -18.97 -7.59
C ALA A 337 2.54 -18.11 -7.72
N LEU A 338 2.40 -16.88 -8.25
CA LEU A 338 3.54 -15.94 -8.28
C LEU A 338 3.89 -15.41 -6.89
N LEU A 339 2.92 -15.19 -6.00
CA LEU A 339 3.18 -14.85 -4.60
C LEU A 339 3.96 -15.96 -3.88
N LEU A 340 3.75 -17.24 -4.22
CA LEU A 340 4.52 -18.35 -3.66
C LEU A 340 6.01 -18.32 -4.01
N VAL A 341 6.41 -17.56 -5.04
CA VAL A 341 7.83 -17.26 -5.28
C VAL A 341 8.44 -16.54 -4.07
N ALA A 342 7.67 -15.76 -3.31
CA ALA A 342 8.13 -15.19 -2.05
C ALA A 342 8.56 -16.25 -1.02
N ALA A 343 7.79 -17.35 -0.91
CA ALA A 343 8.15 -18.45 -0.01
C ALA A 343 9.46 -19.12 -0.46
N LEU A 344 9.67 -19.26 -1.78
CA LEU A 344 10.92 -19.75 -2.34
C LEU A 344 12.09 -18.78 -2.08
N LEU A 345 11.88 -17.47 -2.25
CA LEU A 345 12.90 -16.45 -1.93
C LEU A 345 13.28 -16.50 -0.45
N ASN A 346 12.32 -16.67 0.45
CA ASN A 346 12.59 -16.84 1.90
C ASN A 346 13.34 -18.14 2.22
N TYR A 347 13.19 -19.18 1.39
CA TYR A 347 13.95 -20.41 1.54
C TYR A 347 15.41 -20.24 1.06
N ILE A 348 15.62 -19.53 -0.05
CA ILE A 348 16.94 -19.38 -0.67
C ILE A 348 17.80 -18.32 0.03
N PHE A 349 17.19 -17.21 0.49
CA PHE A 349 17.90 -16.08 1.05
C PHE A 349 17.84 -16.07 2.58
N PRO A 350 18.99 -16.17 3.28
CA PRO A 350 19.03 -16.12 4.74
C PRO A 350 18.66 -14.74 5.32
N ASP A 351 18.83 -13.66 4.55
CA ASP A 351 18.62 -12.28 4.98
C ASP A 351 17.26 -11.76 4.48
N ALA A 352 16.20 -12.08 5.24
CA ALA A 352 14.83 -11.65 4.94
C ALA A 352 14.67 -10.13 4.89
N THR A 353 15.52 -9.40 5.63
CA THR A 353 15.52 -7.93 5.66
C THR A 353 15.97 -7.36 4.32
N LYS A 354 17.06 -7.87 3.73
CA LYS A 354 17.48 -7.44 2.38
C LYS A 354 16.45 -7.76 1.30
N VAL A 355 15.82 -8.93 1.37
CA VAL A 355 14.74 -9.31 0.46
C VAL A 355 13.59 -8.31 0.58
N PHE A 356 13.17 -7.98 1.80
CA PHE A 356 12.14 -6.98 2.06
C PHE A 356 12.51 -5.62 1.46
N THR A 357 13.72 -5.11 1.68
CA THR A 357 14.15 -3.81 1.12
C THR A 357 14.12 -3.80 -0.41
N TYR A 358 14.59 -4.86 -1.08
CA TYR A 358 14.57 -4.92 -2.55
C TYR A 358 13.14 -5.02 -3.10
N VAL A 359 12.32 -5.90 -2.53
CA VAL A 359 10.93 -6.11 -2.95
C VAL A 359 10.11 -4.83 -2.73
N THR A 360 10.22 -4.20 -1.57
CA THR A 360 9.52 -2.95 -1.29
C THR A 360 10.00 -1.81 -2.19
N THR A 361 11.30 -1.71 -2.50
CA THR A 361 11.82 -0.70 -3.43
C THR A 361 11.26 -0.89 -4.84
N ILE A 362 11.29 -2.12 -5.38
CA ILE A 362 10.74 -2.42 -6.70
C ILE A 362 9.26 -2.04 -6.72
N SER A 363 8.50 -2.45 -5.70
CA SER A 363 7.09 -2.09 -5.56
C SER A 363 6.88 -0.58 -5.56
N THR A 364 7.63 0.17 -4.74
CA THR A 364 7.53 1.64 -4.66
C THR A 364 7.70 2.30 -6.03
N VAL A 365 8.70 1.87 -6.81
CA VAL A 365 8.91 2.46 -8.14
C VAL A 365 7.77 2.12 -9.10
N LEU A 366 7.29 0.89 -9.10
CA LEU A 366 6.18 0.50 -9.96
C LEU A 366 4.90 1.27 -9.60
N PHE A 367 4.65 1.51 -8.32
CA PHE A 367 3.56 2.38 -7.85
C PHE A 367 3.77 3.84 -8.27
N LEU A 368 4.98 4.39 -8.19
CA LEU A 368 5.27 5.73 -8.70
C LEU A 368 4.96 5.86 -10.19
N VAL A 369 5.23 4.83 -10.99
CA VAL A 369 4.86 4.82 -12.42
C VAL A 369 3.34 4.79 -12.59
N VAL A 370 2.63 3.91 -11.88
CA VAL A 370 1.16 3.81 -11.94
C VAL A 370 0.51 5.12 -11.49
N TRP A 371 0.89 5.66 -10.34
CA TRP A 371 0.38 6.94 -9.83
C TRP A 371 0.76 8.11 -10.74
N GLY A 372 1.95 8.08 -11.34
CA GLY A 372 2.38 9.01 -12.38
C GLY A 372 1.45 9.01 -13.60
N LEU A 373 1.11 7.83 -14.13
CA LEU A 373 0.16 7.70 -15.24
C LEU A 373 -1.24 8.17 -14.84
N ILE A 374 -1.70 7.85 -13.64
CA ILE A 374 -3.00 8.32 -13.14
C ILE A 374 -3.05 9.84 -13.04
N ILE A 375 -2.02 10.50 -12.50
CA ILE A 375 -2.02 11.96 -12.39
C ILE A 375 -1.84 12.63 -13.76
N ILE A 376 -1.10 12.04 -14.69
CA ILE A 376 -1.07 12.51 -16.09
C ILE A 376 -2.47 12.43 -16.71
N ALA A 377 -3.20 11.34 -16.46
CA ALA A 377 -4.58 11.18 -16.92
C ALA A 377 -5.49 12.27 -16.32
N TYR A 378 -5.33 12.60 -15.04
CA TYR A 378 -6.00 13.74 -14.40
C TYR A 378 -5.70 15.07 -15.08
N ILE A 379 -4.43 15.36 -15.35
CA ILE A 379 -4.02 16.61 -16.01
C ILE A 379 -4.65 16.70 -17.41
N ASN A 380 -4.68 15.59 -18.15
CA ASN A 380 -5.32 15.51 -19.46
C ASN A 380 -6.85 15.68 -19.38
N TYR A 381 -7.50 15.07 -18.38
CA TYR A 381 -8.92 15.28 -18.09
C TYR A 381 -9.23 16.76 -17.82
N SER A 382 -8.50 17.38 -16.90
CA SER A 382 -8.69 18.79 -16.53
C SER A 382 -8.46 19.75 -17.71
N ARG A 383 -7.58 19.38 -18.66
CA ARG A 383 -7.34 20.13 -19.90
C ARG A 383 -8.42 19.92 -20.97
N LYS A 384 -8.83 18.68 -21.21
CA LYS A 384 -9.78 18.32 -22.27
C LYS A 384 -11.23 18.61 -21.90
N ASN A 385 -11.54 18.60 -20.60
CA ASN A 385 -12.90 18.76 -20.08
C ASN A 385 -12.98 19.88 -19.02
N PRO A 386 -12.65 21.14 -19.38
CA PRO A 386 -12.60 22.24 -18.41
C PRO A 386 -13.96 22.53 -17.75
N ASP A 387 -15.06 22.36 -18.49
CA ASP A 387 -16.41 22.58 -17.95
C ASP A 387 -16.83 21.50 -16.95
N LEU A 388 -16.49 20.23 -17.21
CA LEU A 388 -16.73 19.13 -16.26
C LEU A 388 -15.92 19.33 -14.98
N HIS A 389 -14.66 19.75 -15.10
CA HIS A 389 -13.82 20.10 -13.96
C HIS A 389 -14.42 21.28 -13.16
N LYS A 390 -14.88 22.33 -13.85
CA LYS A 390 -15.47 23.51 -13.20
C LYS A 390 -16.73 23.17 -12.41
N ASN A 391 -17.57 22.29 -12.96
CA ASN A 391 -18.84 21.86 -12.39
C ASN A 391 -18.71 20.65 -11.44
N ALA A 392 -17.51 20.13 -11.22
CA ALA A 392 -17.27 19.00 -10.34
C ALA A 392 -17.66 19.32 -8.89
N THR A 393 -18.53 18.49 -8.31
CA THR A 393 -18.94 18.58 -6.89
C THR A 393 -17.78 18.23 -5.95
N TYR A 394 -16.89 17.34 -6.38
CA TYR A 394 -15.68 16.94 -5.67
C TYR A 394 -14.47 17.14 -6.58
N LYS A 395 -13.63 18.14 -6.29
CA LYS A 395 -12.49 18.53 -7.14
C LYS A 395 -11.16 18.58 -6.41
N LEU A 396 -10.08 18.40 -7.16
CA LEU A 396 -8.73 18.68 -6.70
C LEU A 396 -8.52 20.19 -6.54
N LEU A 397 -8.07 20.60 -5.35
CA LEU A 397 -7.69 21.99 -5.09
C LEU A 397 -6.47 22.35 -5.96
N GLY A 398 -6.55 23.47 -6.69
CA GLY A 398 -5.53 23.90 -7.64
C GLY A 398 -5.59 23.21 -9.02
N GLY A 399 -6.50 22.24 -9.22
CA GLY A 399 -6.74 21.57 -10.50
C GLY A 399 -5.45 21.03 -11.14
N LYS A 400 -5.29 21.28 -12.45
CA LYS A 400 -4.11 20.83 -13.22
C LYS A 400 -2.76 21.27 -12.64
N TYR A 401 -2.67 22.42 -11.96
CA TYR A 401 -1.40 22.90 -11.39
C TYR A 401 -0.96 22.05 -10.19
N MET A 402 -1.91 21.67 -9.35
CA MET A 402 -1.66 20.68 -8.30
C MET A 402 -1.31 19.31 -8.92
N GLY A 403 -1.95 18.95 -10.04
CA GLY A 403 -1.57 17.77 -10.82
C GLY A 403 -0.09 17.76 -11.24
N TYR A 404 0.42 18.87 -11.78
CA TYR A 404 1.85 19.00 -12.10
C TYR A 404 2.74 18.91 -10.87
N LEU A 405 2.36 19.55 -9.77
CA LEU A 405 3.12 19.50 -8.52
C LEU A 405 3.25 18.07 -8.00
N ILE A 406 2.16 17.29 -8.03
CA ILE A 406 2.15 15.87 -7.67
C ILE A 406 3.06 15.05 -8.59
N PHE A 407 2.99 15.30 -9.90
CA PHE A 407 3.82 14.58 -10.85
C PHE A 407 5.33 14.87 -10.66
N VAL A 408 5.69 16.15 -10.45
CA VAL A 408 7.07 16.55 -10.12
C VAL A 408 7.52 15.92 -8.81
N PHE A 409 6.64 15.85 -7.81
CA PHE A 409 6.93 15.18 -6.55
C PHE A 409 7.23 13.68 -6.74
N PHE A 410 6.47 12.97 -7.57
CA PHE A 410 6.76 11.57 -7.88
C PHE A 410 8.11 11.39 -8.59
N ILE A 411 8.45 12.28 -9.53
CA ILE A 411 9.77 12.29 -10.18
C ILE A 411 10.87 12.56 -9.14
N PHE A 412 10.65 13.51 -8.25
CA PHE A 412 11.58 13.84 -7.18
C PHE A 412 11.84 12.64 -6.28
N VAL A 413 10.78 11.97 -5.78
CA VAL A 413 10.95 10.78 -4.94
C VAL A 413 11.64 9.66 -5.72
N PHE A 414 11.29 9.43 -6.99
CA PHE A 414 11.99 8.47 -7.84
C PHE A 414 13.49 8.78 -7.95
N GLY A 415 13.85 10.05 -8.11
CA GLY A 415 15.24 10.51 -8.11
C GLY A 415 15.98 10.21 -6.80
N LEU A 416 15.32 10.38 -5.65
CA LEU A 416 15.91 10.05 -4.34
C LEU A 416 16.28 8.57 -4.20
N LEU A 417 15.55 7.67 -4.87
CA LEU A 417 15.82 6.24 -4.82
C LEU A 417 17.16 5.86 -5.47
N PHE A 418 17.80 6.75 -6.24
CA PHE A 418 19.15 6.51 -6.79
C PHE A 418 20.28 6.84 -5.80
N ILE A 419 19.98 7.55 -4.72
CA ILE A 419 20.98 7.99 -3.74
C ILE A 419 21.43 6.81 -2.87
N ASN A 420 20.49 6.01 -2.37
CA ASN A 420 20.81 4.83 -1.56
C ASN A 420 21.23 3.64 -2.45
N VAL A 421 22.29 2.94 -2.04
CA VAL A 421 22.91 1.87 -2.84
C VAL A 421 21.96 0.68 -3.02
N ASP A 422 21.24 0.29 -1.96
CA ASP A 422 20.32 -0.85 -2.01
C ASP A 422 19.10 -0.53 -2.85
N THR A 423 18.54 0.67 -2.68
CA THR A 423 17.41 1.10 -3.50
C THR A 423 17.81 1.22 -4.98
N ARG A 424 19.00 1.76 -5.26
CA ARG A 424 19.54 1.90 -6.63
C ARG A 424 19.70 0.55 -7.32
N ARG A 425 20.20 -0.47 -6.62
CA ARG A 425 20.34 -1.83 -7.18
C ARG A 425 18.99 -2.41 -7.60
N ALA A 426 17.95 -2.24 -6.77
CA ALA A 426 16.60 -2.67 -7.09
C ALA A 426 16.06 -2.00 -8.37
N ILE A 427 16.37 -0.72 -8.60
CA ILE A 427 15.90 0.02 -9.78
C ILE A 427 16.42 -0.59 -11.09
N TYR A 428 17.62 -1.18 -11.10
CA TYR A 428 18.19 -1.76 -12.33
C TYR A 428 17.39 -2.95 -12.89
N PHE A 429 16.55 -3.59 -12.09
CA PHE A 429 15.67 -4.68 -12.56
C PHE A 429 14.38 -4.17 -13.24
N ILE A 430 14.04 -2.90 -13.06
CA ILE A 430 12.76 -2.33 -13.49
C ILE A 430 12.63 -2.23 -15.02
N PRO A 431 13.67 -1.84 -15.79
CA PRO A 431 13.59 -1.85 -17.25
C PRO A 431 13.18 -3.20 -17.84
N ILE A 432 13.56 -4.32 -17.20
CA ILE A 432 13.19 -5.67 -17.64
C ILE A 432 11.67 -5.84 -17.71
N TRP A 433 10.96 -5.34 -16.70
CA TRP A 433 9.50 -5.36 -16.65
C TRP A 433 8.87 -4.55 -17.79
N PHE A 434 9.35 -3.34 -18.05
CA PHE A 434 8.80 -2.49 -19.11
C PHE A 434 9.14 -3.00 -20.52
N ILE A 435 10.30 -3.64 -20.71
CA ILE A 435 10.64 -4.33 -21.95
C ILE A 435 9.66 -5.50 -22.18
N LEU A 436 9.41 -6.31 -21.15
CA LEU A 436 8.44 -7.39 -21.21
C LEU A 436 7.02 -6.89 -21.54
N LEU A 437 6.59 -5.79 -20.91
CA LEU A 437 5.31 -5.13 -21.24
C LEU A 437 5.23 -4.64 -22.68
N ALA A 438 6.32 -4.08 -23.22
CA ALA A 438 6.36 -3.65 -24.61
C ALA A 438 6.15 -4.84 -25.56
N PHE A 439 6.83 -5.97 -25.32
CA PHE A 439 6.61 -7.19 -26.10
C PHE A 439 5.19 -7.74 -25.96
N MET A 440 4.64 -7.76 -24.74
CA MET A 440 3.26 -8.20 -24.49
C MET A 440 2.26 -7.31 -25.23
N TYR A 441 2.45 -5.98 -25.22
CA TYR A 441 1.59 -5.03 -25.91
C TYR A 441 1.65 -5.18 -27.43
N LEU A 442 2.85 -5.39 -27.99
CA LEU A 442 3.01 -5.67 -29.43
C LEU A 442 2.27 -6.95 -29.84
N ARG A 443 2.32 -8.00 -29.01
CA ARG A 443 1.55 -9.23 -29.23
C ARG A 443 0.04 -8.97 -29.15
N TYR A 444 -0.41 -8.23 -28.14
CA TYR A 444 -1.81 -7.82 -28.00
C TYR A 444 -2.32 -7.08 -29.24
N LYS A 445 -1.58 -6.06 -29.70
CA LYS A 445 -1.94 -5.26 -30.88
C LYS A 445 -2.04 -6.13 -32.14
N ARG A 446 -1.15 -7.12 -32.31
CA ARG A 446 -1.19 -8.08 -33.43
C ARG A 446 -2.42 -9.00 -33.36
N ILE A 447 -2.80 -9.47 -32.18
CA ILE A 447 -3.99 -10.33 -32.01
C ILE A 447 -5.27 -9.52 -32.24
N ALA A 448 -5.38 -8.32 -31.67
CA ALA A 448 -6.52 -7.43 -31.88
C ALA A 448 -6.71 -7.08 -33.37
N ALA A 449 -5.61 -6.82 -34.10
CA ALA A 449 -5.67 -6.56 -35.54
C ALA A 449 -6.12 -7.77 -36.36
N LYS A 450 -5.90 -9.00 -35.89
CA LYS A 450 -6.38 -10.23 -36.54
C LYS A 450 -7.85 -10.54 -36.24
N SER A 451 -8.38 -10.09 -35.10
CA SER A 451 -9.79 -10.29 -34.73
C SER A 451 -10.76 -9.30 -35.37
N ASN A 452 -10.25 -8.17 -35.88
CA ASN A 452 -11.02 -7.15 -36.61
C ASN A 452 -10.98 -7.33 -38.14
N LYS A 453 -10.30 -8.37 -38.62
CA LYS A 453 -10.36 -8.86 -40.01
C LYS A 453 -11.21 -10.12 -40.01
#